data_AF-A0A9R0I088-F1
#
_entry.id   AF-A0A9R0I088-F1
#
_cell.length_a   1.000
_cell.length_b   1.000
_cell.length_c   1.000
_cell.angle_alpha   90.00
_cell.angle_beta   90.00
_cell.angle_gamma   90.00
#
_symmetry.space_group_name_H-M   'P 1'
#
loop_
_entity.id
_entity.type
_entity.pdbx_description
1 polymer ?
#
loop_
_entity_poly.entity_id
_entity_poly.type
_entity_poly.pdbx_seq_one_letter_code
_entity_poly.pdbx_strand_id
1 'polypeptide(L)'
;MDKHLKALAPKYLDTKFLKLDAENAPFFISKLGIKTLPCVILFRKGIAGDRLVGFQDVGGRDDFPTRRLENLLIKKGMIRIRKKKTRRIILKVNALLSDHH
;
A
#
# COMPACT_ATOMS: atom_id res chain seq x y z
N MET A 1 -1.39 -6.17 -10.95
CA MET A 1 -1.86 -6.04 -9.56
C MET A 1 -1.03 -6.90 -8.61
N ASP A 2 -0.96 -8.22 -8.83
CA ASP A 2 -0.20 -9.19 -8.01
C ASP A 2 1.24 -8.76 -7.71
N LYS A 3 1.98 -8.29 -8.72
CA LYS A 3 3.38 -7.82 -8.56
C LYS A 3 3.50 -6.71 -7.49
N HIS A 4 2.53 -5.81 -7.43
CA HIS A 4 2.52 -4.70 -6.48
C HIS A 4 2.17 -5.17 -5.08
N LEU A 5 1.14 -6.02 -4.94
CA LEU A 5 0.75 -6.57 -3.63
C LEU A 5 1.87 -7.45 -3.04
N LYS A 6 2.54 -8.26 -3.86
CA LYS A 6 3.70 -9.07 -3.44
C LYS A 6 4.86 -8.21 -2.95
N ALA A 7 5.11 -7.06 -3.59
CA ALA A 7 6.15 -6.12 -3.16
C ALA A 7 5.79 -5.35 -1.88
N LEU A 8 4.50 -5.20 -1.57
CA LEU A 8 4.01 -4.54 -0.35
C LEU A 8 3.93 -5.48 0.85
N ALA A 9 3.61 -6.76 0.64
CA ALA A 9 3.45 -7.75 1.70
C ALA A 9 4.59 -7.77 2.75
N PRO A 10 5.89 -7.83 2.38
CA PRO A 10 6.97 -7.85 3.37
C PRO A 10 7.16 -6.51 4.10
N LYS A 11 6.61 -5.40 3.59
CA LYS A 11 6.71 -4.08 4.21
C LYS A 11 5.66 -3.85 5.30
N TYR A 12 4.51 -4.53 5.21
CA TYR A 12 3.34 -4.30 6.05
C TYR A 12 2.91 -5.61 6.73
N LEU A 13 3.70 -6.06 7.70
CA LEU A 13 3.48 -7.34 8.40
C LEU A 13 2.17 -7.37 9.22
N ASP A 14 1.64 -6.20 9.59
CA ASP A 14 0.38 -6.07 10.31
C ASP A 14 -0.86 -6.31 9.42
N THR A 15 -0.66 -6.43 8.09
CA THR A 15 -1.71 -6.65 7.11
C THR A 15 -1.48 -7.98 6.39
N LYS A 16 -2.47 -8.87 6.41
CA LYS A 16 -2.41 -10.14 5.67
C LYS A 16 -2.78 -9.91 4.21
N PHE A 17 -1.87 -10.26 3.30
CA PHE A 17 -2.12 -10.27 1.87
C PHE A 17 -2.42 -11.71 1.43
N LEU A 18 -3.59 -11.90 0.83
CA LEU A 18 -4.05 -13.21 0.37
C LEU A 18 -4.29 -13.17 -1.13
N LYS A 19 -3.90 -14.25 -1.81
CA LYS A 19 -4.23 -14.49 -3.21
C LYS A 19 -5.23 -15.64 -3.27
N LEU A 20 -6.29 -15.45 -4.03
CA LEU A 20 -7.30 -16.45 -4.31
C LEU A 20 -7.34 -16.63 -5.83
N ASP A 21 -7.33 -17.88 -6.27
CA ASP A 21 -7.57 -18.21 -7.66
C ASP A 21 -9.08 -18.25 -7.93
N ALA A 22 -9.53 -17.44 -8.89
CA ALA A 22 -10.94 -17.28 -9.18
C ALA A 22 -11.57 -18.55 -9.78
N GLU A 23 -10.81 -19.31 -10.57
CA GLU A 23 -11.28 -20.54 -11.21
C GLU A 23 -11.49 -21.64 -10.19
N ASN A 24 -10.61 -21.71 -9.19
CA ASN A 24 -10.64 -22.70 -8.13
C ASN A 24 -11.53 -22.30 -6.93
N ALA A 25 -12.12 -21.09 -6.92
CA ALA A 25 -12.89 -20.57 -5.79
C ALA A 25 -14.24 -19.93 -6.17
N PRO A 26 -15.10 -20.61 -6.95
CA PRO A 26 -16.35 -20.05 -7.49
C PRO A 26 -17.33 -19.58 -6.42
N PHE A 27 -17.32 -20.20 -5.24
CA PHE A 27 -18.13 -19.77 -4.09
C PHE A 27 -17.78 -18.34 -3.65
N PHE A 28 -16.49 -17.99 -3.58
CA PHE A 28 -16.07 -16.65 -3.18
C PHE A 28 -16.34 -15.62 -4.28
N ILE A 29 -16.15 -16.00 -5.54
CA ILE A 29 -16.43 -15.13 -6.69
C ILE A 29 -17.90 -14.71 -6.69
N SER A 30 -18.81 -15.67 -6.56
CA SER A 30 -20.25 -15.41 -6.50
C SER A 30 -20.65 -14.66 -5.22
N LYS A 31 -20.20 -15.11 -4.05
CA LYS A 31 -20.57 -14.50 -2.75
C LYS A 31 -20.09 -13.05 -2.61
N LEU A 32 -18.92 -12.72 -3.14
CA LEU A 32 -18.36 -11.37 -3.09
C LEU A 32 -18.77 -10.50 -4.30
N GLY A 33 -19.48 -11.09 -5.27
CA GLY A 33 -19.95 -10.41 -6.47
C GLY A 33 -18.81 -9.90 -7.34
N ILE A 34 -17.76 -10.71 -7.53
CA ILE A 34 -16.60 -10.34 -8.36
C ILE A 34 -16.97 -10.60 -9.83
N LYS A 35 -17.00 -9.54 -10.64
CA LYS A 35 -17.34 -9.60 -12.07
C LYS A 35 -16.16 -9.33 -13.01
N THR A 36 -15.11 -8.72 -12.49
CA THR A 36 -13.98 -8.23 -13.28
C THR A 36 -12.69 -8.52 -12.54
N LEU A 37 -11.71 -9.06 -13.25
CA LEU A 37 -10.37 -9.29 -12.74
C LEU A 37 -9.38 -8.30 -13.37
N PRO A 38 -8.31 -7.92 -12.66
CA PRO A 38 -8.03 -8.24 -11.25
C PRO A 38 -8.99 -7.51 -10.29
N CYS A 39 -9.31 -8.11 -9.13
CA CYS A 39 -10.10 -7.49 -8.07
C CYS A 39 -9.40 -7.65 -6.72
N VAL A 40 -9.29 -6.55 -5.96
CA VAL A 40 -8.72 -6.56 -4.60
C VAL A 40 -9.81 -6.18 -3.62
N ILE A 41 -10.12 -7.05 -2.66
CA ILE A 41 -11.13 -6.78 -1.63
C ILE A 41 -10.44 -6.45 -0.32
N LEU A 42 -10.89 -5.37 0.31
CA LEU A 42 -10.32 -4.85 1.55
C LEU A 42 -11.20 -5.30 2.72
N PHE A 43 -10.67 -6.23 3.50
CA PHE A 43 -11.34 -6.76 4.68
C PHE A 43 -10.94 -5.99 5.93
N ARG A 44 -11.92 -5.63 6.75
CA ARG A 44 -11.72 -5.02 8.07
C ARG A 44 -12.55 -5.75 9.10
N LYS A 45 -11.87 -6.32 10.11
CA LYS A 45 -12.52 -7.10 11.19
C LYS A 45 -13.47 -8.18 10.62
N GLY A 46 -13.04 -8.87 9.57
CA GLY A 46 -13.83 -9.92 8.89
C GLY A 46 -14.89 -9.42 7.91
N ILE A 47 -15.14 -8.11 7.83
CA ILE A 47 -16.15 -7.53 6.93
C ILE A 47 -15.48 -7.06 5.64
N ALA A 48 -16.00 -7.51 4.50
CA ALA A 48 -15.63 -6.99 3.18
C ALA A 48 -16.23 -5.59 3.02
N GLY A 49 -15.37 -4.58 2.88
CA GLY A 49 -15.81 -3.20 2.60
C GLY A 49 -15.45 -2.80 1.19
N ASP A 50 -14.50 -1.88 1.10
CA ASP A 50 -13.99 -1.36 -0.17
C ASP A 50 -13.36 -2.44 -1.06
N ARG A 51 -13.43 -2.22 -2.37
CA ARG A 51 -12.75 -3.04 -3.37
C ARG A 51 -12.07 -2.16 -4.42
N LEU A 52 -11.02 -2.69 -5.04
CA LEU A 52 -10.37 -2.11 -6.20
C LEU A 52 -10.63 -3.02 -7.38
N VAL A 53 -11.23 -2.47 -8.43
CA VAL A 53 -11.62 -3.24 -9.63
C VAL A 53 -10.72 -2.82 -10.79
N GLY A 54 -9.99 -3.80 -11.34
CA GLY A 54 -9.01 -3.58 -12.39
C GLY A 54 -7.90 -2.62 -11.96
N PHE A 55 -7.72 -1.58 -12.76
CA PHE A 55 -6.64 -0.58 -12.58
C PHE A 55 -7.15 0.86 -12.51
N GLN A 56 -8.47 1.06 -12.48
CA GLN A 56 -9.10 2.38 -12.63
C GLN A 56 -8.59 3.36 -11.54
N ASP A 57 -8.49 2.88 -10.30
CA ASP A 57 -8.03 3.69 -9.16
C ASP A 57 -6.52 3.98 -9.14
N VAL A 58 -5.74 3.31 -10.00
CA VAL A 58 -4.26 3.38 -10.00
C VAL A 58 -3.67 3.90 -11.31
N GLY A 59 -4.51 4.30 -12.26
CA GLY A 59 -4.09 4.91 -13.53
C GLY A 59 -4.54 4.18 -14.80
N GLY A 60 -5.48 3.24 -14.68
CA GLY A 60 -6.14 2.57 -15.81
C GLY A 60 -5.36 1.43 -16.47
N ARG A 61 -4.09 1.23 -16.11
CA ARG A 61 -3.17 0.22 -16.67
C ARG A 61 -2.30 -0.39 -15.57
N ASP A 62 -1.66 -1.53 -15.83
CA ASP A 62 -0.86 -2.29 -14.84
C ASP A 62 0.59 -1.79 -14.66
N ASP A 63 1.08 -0.86 -15.47
CA ASP A 63 2.45 -0.33 -15.40
C ASP A 63 2.62 0.85 -14.42
N PHE A 64 1.71 0.98 -13.45
CA PHE A 64 1.75 2.04 -12.46
C PHE A 64 2.83 1.79 -11.40
N PRO A 65 3.38 2.85 -10.76
CA PRO A 65 4.33 2.68 -9.67
C PRO A 65 3.67 2.02 -8.44
N THR A 66 4.33 1.02 -7.81
CA THR A 66 3.84 0.36 -6.59
C THR A 66 3.43 1.35 -5.49
N ARG A 67 4.14 2.49 -5.40
CA ARG A 67 3.86 3.56 -4.45
C ARG A 67 2.45 4.15 -4.59
N ARG A 68 1.85 4.14 -5.80
CA ARG A 68 0.46 4.59 -5.99
C ARG A 68 -0.52 3.69 -5.26
N LEU A 69 -0.42 2.37 -5.44
CA LEU A 69 -1.26 1.42 -4.72
C LEU A 69 -1.02 1.49 -3.20
N GLU A 70 0.24 1.64 -2.79
CA GLU A 70 0.61 1.84 -1.39
C GLU A 70 -0.10 3.05 -0.78
N ASN A 71 0.00 4.22 -1.41
CA ASN A 71 -0.65 5.44 -0.97
C ASN A 71 -2.18 5.29 -0.93
N LEU A 72 -2.76 4.59 -1.90
CA LEU A 72 -4.19 4.34 -1.95
C LEU A 72 -4.66 3.44 -0.78
N LEU A 73 -3.92 2.38 -0.48
CA LEU A 73 -4.19 1.51 0.67
C LEU A 73 -4.00 2.26 2.00
N ILE A 74 -3.03 3.17 2.10
CA ILE A 74 -2.84 4.05 3.26
C ILE A 74 -4.03 5.00 3.40
N LYS A 75 -4.45 5.66 2.32
CA LYS A 75 -5.61 6.57 2.31
C LYS A 75 -6.89 5.85 2.72
N LYS A 76 -7.07 4.61 2.25
CA LYS A 76 -8.16 3.74 2.68
C LYS A 76 -7.97 3.21 4.10
N GLY A 77 -6.80 3.36 4.71
CA GLY A 77 -6.45 2.94 6.08
C GLY A 77 -6.25 1.43 6.24
N MET A 78 -5.92 0.71 5.18
CA MET A 78 -5.71 -0.75 5.20
C MET A 78 -4.30 -1.16 5.61
N ILE A 79 -3.35 -0.26 5.36
CA ILE A 79 -1.95 -0.40 5.75
C ILE A 79 -1.48 0.90 6.42
N ARG A 80 -0.49 0.80 7.32
CA ARG A 80 0.05 1.95 8.06
C ARG A 80 1.54 2.06 7.84
N ILE A 81 2.04 3.27 7.56
CA ILE A 81 3.47 3.51 7.41
C ILE A 81 4.16 3.25 8.75
N ARG A 82 5.08 2.28 8.78
CA ARG A 82 5.96 2.08 9.93
C ARG A 82 6.96 3.24 9.98
N LYS A 83 6.82 4.14 10.95
CA LYS A 83 7.82 5.20 11.17
C LYS A 83 9.14 4.54 11.58
N LYS A 84 10.15 4.57 10.71
CA LYS A 84 11.51 4.23 11.12
C LYS A 84 11.98 5.30 12.11
N LYS A 85 12.57 4.87 13.22
CA LYS A 85 13.16 5.76 14.23
C LYS A 85 14.45 6.34 13.65
N THR A 86 14.34 7.40 12.85
CA THR A 86 15.51 8.09 12.28
C THR A 86 16.07 9.03 13.34
N ARG A 87 17.30 8.80 13.78
CA ARG A 87 18.07 9.78 14.55
C ARG A 87 18.46 10.91 13.60
N ARG A 88 17.95 12.12 13.84
CA ARG A 88 18.33 13.34 13.11
C ARG A 88 19.32 14.10 13.98
N ILE A 89 20.43 14.52 13.41
CA ILE A 89 21.40 15.40 14.05
C ILE A 89 21.32 16.74 13.32
N ILE A 90 21.22 17.83 14.06
CA ILE A 90 21.32 19.20 13.54
C ILE A 90 22.62 19.76 14.10
N LEU A 91 23.56 20.12 13.24
CA LEU A 91 24.79 20.83 13.61
C LEU A 91 24.61 22.32 13.30
N LYS A 92 24.72 23.17 14.32
CA LYS A 92 24.84 24.62 14.14
C LYS A 92 26.32 24.99 14.24
N VAL A 93 26.90 25.51 13.17
CA VAL A 93 28.26 26.07 13.16
C VAL A 93 28.13 27.58 13.29
N ASN A 94 28.80 28.17 14.27
CA ASN A 94 28.97 29.62 14.37
C ASN A 94 30.39 29.97 13.89
N ALA A 95 30.54 31.00 13.08
CA ALA A 95 31.82 31.61 12.80
C ALA A 95 32.11 32.68 13.87
N LEU A 96 33.29 32.65 14.48
CA LEU A 96 33.83 33.81 15.19
C LEU A 96 34.59 34.63 14.14
N LEU A 97 34.10 35.82 13.84
CA LEU A 97 34.89 36.82 13.15
C LEU A 97 35.88 37.37 14.18
N SER A 98 37.16 37.05 14.00
CA SER A 98 38.23 37.70 14.73
C SER A 98 38.50 39.05 14.04
N ASP A 99 38.00 40.13 14.63
CA ASP A 99 38.43 41.48 14.26
C ASP A 99 39.90 41.63 14.65
N HIS A 100 40.79 41.51 13.66
CA HIS A 100 42.18 41.93 13.81
C HIS A 100 42.23 43.45 13.66
N HIS A 101 42.64 44.12 14.73
CA HIS A 101 42.97 45.54 14.75
C HIS A 101 44.35 45.80 14.13
#